data_AF-K9T2U0-F1
#
_entry.id   AF-K9T2U0-F1
#
_cell.length_a   1.000
_cell.length_b   1.000
_cell.length_c   1.000
_cell.angle_alpha   90.00
_cell.angle_beta   90.00
_cell.angle_gamma   90.00
#
_symmetry.space_group_name_H-M   'P 1'
#
loop_
_entity.id
_entity.type
_entity.pdbx_description
1 polymer ?
#
loop_
_entity_poly.entity_id
_entity_poly.type
_entity_poly.pdbx_seq_one_letter_code
_entity_poly.pdbx_strand_id
1 'polypeptide(L)'
;MIQQPLVKNSALKETTYSADHQCPNCTHQGLSLFYEVRNVPVHSCLMLSTQQEALDFPCGDVALGFCDRCGFVTNVLFDSKWSAYAPNYEDQQSFSPTFNKFALDLANRLIEKYDLRDKDLVEIGCSKGDFLLLLCELGNNRGVGIDPSVVAGRVKSKAADRVKFIQDYYSQKHAEYVGDFICCRHTLEHIHPTFEFIRTVRRSIGDRANIPVFFEIPDTTRVLRDMAFEDIYYEHCSYFTPGSLARLFRSCGFEVTDLYRDYGDQYLMIEALPVAIPSDKIHPLEETLEQMKEDVQYFATNIKNKLETWKQNLEQWQAQGQRVVVWGSGSKCVAFLTTLNTIDKIQYVIDINPHRHGKFIPGVGKEIKSPEFLKEYQPDRVIVMNPIYCDEIGQMLNEMGVVTELVPL
;
A
#
# COMPACT_ATOMS: atom_id res chain seq x y z
N MET A 1 -6.76 16.38 31.73
CA MET A 1 -8.09 16.10 31.14
C MET A 1 -7.84 15.50 29.78
N ILE A 2 -7.93 14.18 29.69
CA ILE A 2 -7.63 13.43 28.48
C ILE A 2 -8.86 13.60 27.58
N GLN A 3 -8.72 14.31 26.45
CA GLN A 3 -9.73 14.29 25.40
C GLN A 3 -9.85 12.84 24.92
N GLN A 4 -10.99 12.20 25.15
CA GLN A 4 -11.31 10.94 24.49
C GLN A 4 -11.53 11.23 23.00
N PRO A 5 -10.75 10.64 22.07
CA PRO A 5 -11.19 10.56 20.69
C PRO A 5 -12.24 9.45 20.64
N LEU A 6 -13.52 9.82 20.67
CA LEU A 6 -14.60 8.91 20.32
C LEU A 6 -14.54 8.66 18.81
N VAL A 7 -13.70 7.72 18.39
CA VAL A 7 -13.75 7.14 17.04
C VAL A 7 -15.12 6.47 16.90
N LYS A 8 -16.04 7.12 16.18
CA LYS A 8 -17.27 6.48 15.71
C LYS A 8 -16.95 5.79 14.39
N ASN A 9 -16.63 4.50 14.45
CA ASN A 9 -16.75 3.66 13.27
C ASN A 9 -18.23 3.42 13.02
N SER A 10 -18.74 3.94 11.92
CA SER A 10 -20.03 3.53 11.41
C SER A 10 -19.85 3.03 10.00
N ALA A 11 -19.95 1.71 9.83
CA ALA A 11 -20.49 1.21 8.58
C ALA A 11 -21.83 1.93 8.38
N LEU A 12 -21.98 2.64 7.26
CA LEU A 12 -23.25 3.26 6.92
C LEU A 12 -24.25 2.11 6.76
N LYS A 13 -25.37 2.17 7.51
CA LYS A 13 -26.39 1.11 7.48
C LYS A 13 -26.96 0.88 6.07
N GLU A 14 -26.85 1.90 5.21
CA GLU A 14 -27.23 1.86 3.80
C GLU A 14 -26.19 2.67 3.00
N THR A 15 -25.80 2.16 1.83
CA THR A 15 -24.94 2.89 0.90
C THR A 15 -25.62 4.21 0.50
N THR A 16 -24.97 5.34 0.75
CA THR A 16 -25.54 6.66 0.46
C THR A 16 -24.92 7.20 -0.82
N TYR A 17 -25.76 7.42 -1.83
CA TYR A 17 -25.30 8.05 -3.07
C TYR A 17 -25.05 9.55 -2.85
N SER A 18 -23.87 10.03 -3.20
CA SER A 18 -23.49 11.44 -3.21
C SER A 18 -23.20 11.88 -4.63
N ALA A 19 -23.99 12.84 -5.14
CA ALA A 19 -23.80 13.41 -6.47
C ALA A 19 -22.63 14.40 -6.54
N ASP A 20 -22.10 14.83 -5.40
CA ASP A 20 -21.11 15.91 -5.30
C ASP A 20 -19.66 15.44 -5.51
N HIS A 21 -19.43 14.12 -5.50
CA HIS A 21 -18.10 13.56 -5.68
C HIS A 21 -17.88 13.05 -7.10
N GLN A 22 -16.80 13.51 -7.73
CA GLN A 22 -16.34 12.99 -9.01
C GLN A 22 -15.40 11.82 -8.79
N CYS A 23 -15.61 10.70 -9.50
CA CYS A 23 -14.68 9.58 -9.51
C CYS A 23 -13.36 10.00 -10.17
N PRO A 24 -12.22 9.92 -9.48
CA PRO A 24 -10.95 10.35 -10.08
C PRO A 24 -10.39 9.36 -11.10
N ASN A 25 -10.96 8.15 -11.18
CA ASN A 25 -10.54 7.08 -12.07
C ASN A 25 -11.21 7.11 -13.46
N CYS A 26 -12.44 7.62 -13.55
CA CYS A 26 -13.17 7.71 -14.83
C CYS A 26 -13.89 9.05 -15.05
N THR A 27 -13.73 10.00 -14.14
CA THR A 27 -14.35 11.35 -14.17
C THR A 27 -15.88 11.39 -14.07
N HIS A 28 -16.54 10.25 -13.83
CA HIS A 28 -17.99 10.20 -13.62
C HIS A 28 -18.39 10.97 -12.35
N GLN A 29 -19.51 11.69 -12.41
CA GLN A 29 -20.09 12.39 -11.27
C GLN A 29 -21.00 11.43 -10.50
N GLY A 30 -20.80 11.32 -9.19
CA GLY A 30 -21.57 10.44 -8.33
C GLY A 30 -20.76 9.26 -7.79
N LEU A 31 -20.78 9.08 -6.47
CA LEU A 31 -20.20 7.94 -5.77
C LEU A 31 -21.16 7.43 -4.68
N SER A 32 -21.16 6.13 -4.46
CA SER A 32 -21.90 5.50 -3.36
C SER A 32 -20.99 5.33 -2.14
N LEU A 33 -21.24 6.07 -1.07
CA LEU A 33 -20.50 5.97 0.19
C LEU A 33 -20.92 4.71 0.95
N PHE A 34 -19.96 3.91 1.41
CA PHE A 34 -20.26 2.63 2.05
C PHE A 34 -19.47 2.35 3.34
N TYR A 35 -18.40 3.09 3.62
CA TYR A 35 -17.59 2.91 4.82
C TYR A 35 -16.98 4.23 5.29
N GLU A 36 -16.87 4.40 6.60
CA GLU A 36 -16.26 5.58 7.23
C GLU A 36 -15.47 5.17 8.48
N VAL A 37 -14.24 5.70 8.60
CA VAL A 37 -13.42 5.66 9.81
C VAL A 37 -12.88 7.06 10.06
N ARG A 38 -12.90 7.48 11.33
CA ARG A 38 -12.54 8.85 11.73
C ARG A 38 -11.21 8.91 12.44
N ASN A 39 -10.59 10.08 12.44
CA ASN A 39 -9.38 10.37 13.20
C ASN A 39 -8.23 9.39 12.86
N VAL A 40 -8.03 9.15 11.56
CA VAL A 40 -6.93 8.34 11.02
C VAL A 40 -5.70 9.23 10.81
N PRO A 41 -4.50 8.85 11.27
CA PRO A 41 -3.27 9.61 11.03
C PRO A 41 -3.05 9.81 9.53
N VAL A 42 -2.72 11.04 9.11
CA VAL A 42 -2.59 11.34 7.68
C VAL A 42 -1.35 10.70 7.03
N HIS A 43 -0.42 10.22 7.86
CA HIS A 43 0.70 9.37 7.46
C HIS A 43 0.90 8.23 8.45
N SER A 44 1.34 7.08 7.94
CA SER A 44 1.57 5.88 8.74
C SER A 44 3.05 5.58 8.96
N CYS A 45 3.89 5.89 7.97
CA CYS A 45 5.29 5.47 7.92
C CYS A 45 6.29 6.62 8.14
N LEU A 46 5.82 7.76 8.66
CA LEU A 46 6.69 8.86 9.04
C LEU A 46 7.32 8.58 10.41
N MET A 47 8.66 8.60 10.49
CA MET A 47 9.38 8.24 11.72
C MET A 47 9.50 9.41 12.69
N LEU A 48 8.63 9.44 13.71
CA LEU A 48 8.60 10.49 14.73
C LEU A 48 9.56 10.18 15.88
N SER A 49 10.19 11.22 16.42
CA SER A 49 11.30 11.06 17.37
C SER A 49 10.85 11.03 18.83
N THR A 50 9.65 11.55 19.13
CA THR A 50 9.08 11.52 20.47
C THR A 50 7.64 11.03 20.47
N GLN A 51 7.22 10.48 21.61
CA GLN A 51 5.82 10.08 21.82
C GLN A 51 4.85 11.24 21.66
N GLN A 52 5.21 12.43 22.16
CA GLN A 52 4.32 13.60 22.11
C GLN A 52 4.09 14.07 20.67
N GLU A 53 5.15 14.17 19.87
CA GLU A 53 5.03 14.47 18.43
C GLU A 53 4.13 13.46 17.71
N ALA A 54 4.22 12.19 18.09
CA ALA A 54 3.38 11.14 17.56
C ALA A 54 1.91 11.26 17.96
N LEU A 55 1.62 11.59 19.21
CA LEU A 55 0.24 11.79 19.67
C LEU A 55 -0.41 13.05 19.06
N ASP A 56 0.39 14.10 18.84
CA ASP A 56 -0.07 15.37 18.27
C ASP A 56 -0.09 15.36 16.73
N PHE A 57 0.24 14.22 16.10
CA PHE A 57 0.32 14.12 14.65
C PHE A 57 -1.05 14.34 13.99
N PRO A 58 -1.13 15.06 12.86
CA PRO A 58 -2.40 15.34 12.21
C PRO A 58 -3.18 14.08 11.82
N CYS A 59 -4.49 14.14 12.02
CA CYS A 59 -5.44 13.12 11.59
C CYS A 59 -6.46 13.69 10.61
N GLY A 60 -6.98 12.83 9.74
CA GLY A 60 -8.11 13.09 8.87
C GLY A 60 -9.12 11.94 8.92
N ASP A 61 -10.28 12.15 8.32
CA ASP A 61 -11.29 11.11 8.19
C ASP A 61 -11.13 10.38 6.84
N VAL A 62 -11.51 9.11 6.80
CA VAL A 62 -11.56 8.29 5.59
C VAL A 62 -13.00 7.90 5.35
N ALA A 63 -13.54 8.26 4.19
CA ALA A 63 -14.85 7.79 3.73
C ALA A 63 -14.70 7.16 2.35
N LEU A 64 -15.03 5.87 2.22
CA LEU A 64 -14.89 5.15 0.96
C LEU A 64 -16.14 5.32 0.10
N GLY A 65 -15.92 5.82 -1.11
CA GLY A 65 -16.92 5.95 -2.17
C GLY A 65 -16.67 4.96 -3.30
N PHE A 66 -17.72 4.30 -3.75
CA PHE A 66 -17.74 3.34 -4.85
C PHE A 66 -18.31 3.98 -6.13
N CYS A 67 -17.63 3.81 -7.27
CA CYS A 67 -18.09 4.24 -8.57
C CYS A 67 -18.77 3.10 -9.34
N ASP A 68 -20.07 3.22 -9.59
CA ASP A 68 -20.86 2.24 -10.33
C ASP A 68 -20.55 2.16 -11.83
N ARG A 69 -19.80 3.14 -12.38
CA ARG A 69 -19.40 3.15 -13.80
C ARG A 69 -18.12 2.38 -14.09
N CYS A 70 -17.12 2.48 -13.22
CA CYS A 70 -15.81 1.88 -13.47
C CYS A 70 -15.38 0.88 -12.39
N GLY A 71 -16.18 0.70 -11.33
CA GLY A 71 -15.90 -0.22 -10.24
C GLY A 71 -14.81 0.25 -9.28
N PHE A 72 -14.33 1.49 -9.39
CA PHE A 72 -13.25 2.03 -8.57
C PHE A 72 -13.76 2.44 -7.17
N VAL A 73 -12.88 2.32 -6.17
CA VAL A 73 -13.12 2.80 -4.81
C VAL A 73 -12.11 3.90 -4.47
N THR A 74 -12.55 4.95 -3.79
CA THR A 74 -11.72 6.11 -3.45
C THR A 74 -12.05 6.63 -2.06
N ASN A 75 -11.07 7.19 -1.36
CA ASN A 75 -11.35 8.02 -0.18
C ASN A 75 -11.85 9.41 -0.63
N VAL A 76 -13.14 9.70 -0.45
CA VAL A 76 -13.75 10.97 -0.88
C VAL A 76 -13.39 12.16 0.02
N LEU A 77 -12.78 11.90 1.18
CA LEU A 77 -12.31 12.91 2.13
C LEU A 77 -10.79 13.13 2.08
N PHE A 78 -10.11 12.53 1.10
CA PHE A 78 -8.67 12.70 0.93
C PHE A 78 -8.31 14.15 0.59
N ASP A 79 -7.35 14.71 1.32
CA ASP A 79 -6.81 16.04 1.07
C ASP A 79 -5.36 15.94 0.62
N SER A 80 -5.13 16.27 -0.66
CA SER A 80 -3.81 16.21 -1.30
C SER A 80 -2.73 17.05 -0.61
N LYS A 81 -3.08 18.03 0.24
CA LYS A 81 -2.09 18.80 1.00
C LYS A 81 -1.22 17.92 1.92
N TRP A 82 -1.74 16.75 2.31
CA TRP A 82 -1.02 15.79 3.12
C TRP A 82 -0.16 14.82 2.30
N SER A 83 -0.11 14.95 0.97
CA SER A 83 0.74 14.08 0.12
C SER A 83 2.22 14.47 0.17
N ALA A 84 2.63 15.33 1.11
CA ALA A 84 3.98 15.86 1.23
C ALA A 84 4.92 14.84 1.89
N TYR A 85 5.35 13.85 1.10
CA TYR A 85 6.33 12.87 1.53
C TYR A 85 7.68 13.54 1.80
N ALA A 86 8.27 13.20 2.93
CA ALA A 86 9.54 13.75 3.38
C ALA A 86 10.61 12.65 3.44
N PRO A 87 11.92 13.00 3.42
CA PRO A 87 13.01 12.02 3.48
C PRO A 87 13.02 11.12 4.72
N ASN A 88 12.28 11.46 5.77
CA ASN A 88 12.11 10.63 6.99
C ASN A 88 10.93 9.64 6.90
N TYR A 89 10.37 9.45 5.70
CA TYR A 89 9.42 8.38 5.41
C TYR A 89 10.16 7.04 5.28
N GLU A 90 9.77 6.05 6.08
CA GLU A 90 10.44 4.75 6.15
C GLU A 90 9.49 3.60 5.79
N ASP A 91 9.58 3.17 4.54
CA ASP A 91 8.74 2.20 3.85
C ASP A 91 9.54 1.01 3.28
N GLN A 92 10.84 0.93 3.55
CA GLN A 92 11.68 -0.14 3.01
C GLN A 92 11.28 -1.50 3.58
N GLN A 93 10.85 -2.40 2.69
CA GLN A 93 10.52 -3.80 3.00
C GLN A 93 11.71 -4.73 2.78
N SER A 94 12.83 -4.23 2.25
CA SER A 94 14.03 -5.00 1.89
C SER A 94 14.81 -5.58 3.09
N PHE A 95 14.31 -5.39 4.31
CA PHE A 95 14.80 -6.08 5.51
C PHE A 95 14.18 -7.48 5.69
N SER A 96 13.05 -7.79 5.04
CA SER A 96 12.46 -9.13 5.04
C SER A 96 13.09 -10.00 3.94
N PRO A 97 13.67 -11.16 4.28
CA PRO A 97 14.08 -12.16 3.30
C PRO A 97 12.92 -12.63 2.41
N THR A 98 11.71 -12.73 2.95
CA THR A 98 10.51 -13.11 2.18
C THR A 98 10.19 -12.08 1.11
N PHE A 99 10.19 -10.79 1.44
CA PHE A 99 9.96 -9.72 0.47
C PHE A 99 11.10 -9.61 -0.55
N ASN A 100 12.36 -9.77 -0.11
CA ASN A 100 13.52 -9.75 -1.01
C ASN A 100 13.47 -10.88 -2.05
N LYS A 101 13.04 -12.08 -1.64
CA LYS A 101 12.84 -13.19 -2.57
C LYS A 101 11.76 -12.85 -3.61
N PHE A 102 10.64 -12.31 -3.18
CA PHE A 102 9.57 -11.87 -4.08
C PHE A 102 10.06 -10.81 -5.07
N ALA A 103 10.76 -9.77 -4.61
CA ALA A 103 11.31 -8.72 -5.47
C ALA A 103 12.33 -9.28 -6.49
N LEU A 104 13.17 -10.23 -6.09
CA LEU A 104 14.12 -10.90 -6.97
C LEU A 104 13.41 -11.74 -8.05
N ASP A 105 12.42 -12.54 -7.66
CA ASP A 105 11.67 -13.39 -8.58
C ASP A 105 10.87 -12.53 -9.58
N LEU A 106 10.28 -11.42 -9.12
CA LEU A 106 9.61 -10.43 -9.98
C LEU A 106 10.59 -9.74 -10.95
N ALA A 107 11.74 -9.28 -10.46
CA ALA A 107 12.73 -8.60 -11.30
C ALA A 107 13.23 -9.51 -12.44
N ASN A 108 13.57 -10.77 -12.13
CA ASN A 108 13.98 -11.76 -13.13
C ASN A 108 12.86 -11.99 -14.17
N ARG A 109 11.61 -12.13 -13.72
CA ARG A 109 10.46 -12.31 -14.63
C ARG A 109 10.33 -11.15 -15.62
N LEU A 110 10.40 -9.91 -15.13
CA LEU A 110 10.29 -8.72 -15.99
C LEU A 110 11.48 -8.59 -16.94
N ILE A 111 12.71 -8.89 -16.48
CA ILE A 111 13.91 -8.88 -17.32
C ILE A 111 13.80 -9.89 -18.45
N GLU A 112 13.40 -11.13 -18.16
CA GLU A 112 13.25 -12.16 -19.19
C GLU A 112 12.10 -11.85 -20.16
N LYS A 113 10.94 -11.40 -19.64
CA LYS A 113 9.75 -11.16 -20.46
C LYS A 113 9.92 -9.99 -21.43
N TYR A 114 10.63 -8.94 -21.01
CA TYR A 114 10.80 -7.70 -21.79
C TYR A 114 12.21 -7.49 -22.34
N ASP A 115 13.10 -8.48 -22.21
CA ASP A 115 14.52 -8.38 -22.59
C ASP A 115 15.18 -7.10 -22.05
N LEU A 116 15.01 -6.87 -20.74
CA LEU A 116 15.57 -5.70 -20.05
C LEU A 116 17.07 -5.90 -19.78
N ARG A 117 17.86 -5.90 -20.85
CA ARG A 117 19.32 -6.00 -20.83
C ARG A 117 19.96 -4.82 -21.55
N ASP A 118 20.88 -4.14 -20.86
CA ASP A 118 21.56 -2.92 -21.34
C ASP A 118 20.58 -1.77 -21.72
N LYS A 119 19.40 -1.75 -21.10
CA LYS A 119 18.29 -0.81 -21.37
C LYS A 119 18.30 0.42 -20.45
N ASP A 120 17.48 1.40 -20.81
CA ASP A 120 17.15 2.56 -19.96
C ASP A 120 15.78 2.34 -19.30
N LEU A 121 15.72 2.36 -17.97
CA LEU A 121 14.50 2.10 -17.20
C LEU A 121 14.09 3.35 -16.41
N VAL A 122 12.79 3.52 -16.18
CA VAL A 122 12.28 4.50 -15.21
C VAL A 122 11.39 3.82 -14.18
N GLU A 123 11.64 4.12 -12.89
CA GLU A 123 10.75 3.74 -11.80
C GLU A 123 10.09 5.00 -11.24
N ILE A 124 8.76 5.06 -11.33
CA ILE A 124 7.94 6.11 -10.74
C ILE A 124 7.58 5.69 -9.32
N GLY A 125 7.84 6.55 -8.34
CA GLY A 125 7.66 6.20 -6.93
C GLY A 125 8.70 5.18 -6.47
N CYS A 126 9.97 5.39 -6.85
CA CYS A 126 11.05 4.44 -6.59
C CYS A 126 11.44 4.32 -5.10
N SER A 127 10.85 5.15 -4.22
CA SER A 127 11.22 5.23 -2.82
C SER A 127 12.74 5.36 -2.65
N LYS A 128 13.44 4.38 -2.06
CA LYS A 128 14.90 4.42 -1.81
C LYS A 128 15.70 3.74 -2.93
N GLY A 129 15.01 3.29 -3.99
CA GLY A 129 15.58 2.74 -5.20
C GLY A 129 15.83 1.23 -5.18
N ASP A 130 15.37 0.51 -4.15
CA ASP A 130 15.64 -0.91 -3.95
C ASP A 130 15.36 -1.75 -5.21
N PHE A 131 14.20 -1.54 -5.86
CA PHE A 131 13.80 -2.33 -7.02
C PHE A 131 14.44 -1.87 -8.34
N LEU A 132 14.51 -0.57 -8.61
CA LEU A 132 15.25 -0.05 -9.77
C LEU A 132 16.72 -0.48 -9.77
N LEU A 133 17.40 -0.41 -8.62
CA LEU A 133 18.79 -0.84 -8.49
C LEU A 133 18.92 -2.34 -8.76
N LEU A 134 17.97 -3.16 -8.28
CA LEU A 134 17.93 -4.60 -8.55
C LEU A 134 17.78 -4.89 -10.05
N LEU A 135 16.84 -4.23 -10.74
CA LEU A 135 16.68 -4.35 -12.20
C LEU A 135 17.93 -3.92 -12.98
N CYS A 136 18.59 -2.84 -12.53
CA CYS A 136 19.81 -2.32 -13.16
C CYS A 136 21.04 -3.20 -12.90
N GLU A 137 21.09 -3.89 -11.77
CA GLU A 137 22.16 -4.83 -11.45
C GLU A 137 22.01 -6.12 -12.26
N LEU A 138 20.81 -6.72 -12.27
CA LEU A 138 20.55 -8.00 -12.94
C LEU A 138 20.63 -7.92 -14.47
N GLY A 139 20.15 -6.82 -15.07
CA GLY A 139 20.13 -6.65 -16.52
C GLY A 139 21.25 -5.76 -17.08
N ASN A 140 22.20 -5.32 -16.25
CA ASN A 140 23.17 -4.28 -16.64
C ASN A 140 22.50 -2.99 -17.19
N ASN A 141 21.31 -2.67 -16.69
CA ASN A 141 20.54 -1.52 -17.17
C ASN A 141 21.06 -0.20 -16.56
N ARG A 142 20.59 0.90 -17.14
CA ARG A 142 20.65 2.26 -16.60
C ARG A 142 19.24 2.64 -16.12
N GLY A 143 19.16 3.47 -15.09
CA GLY A 143 17.89 3.74 -14.43
C GLY A 143 17.67 5.19 -14.04
N VAL A 144 16.42 5.63 -14.05
CA VAL A 144 15.99 6.89 -13.42
C VAL A 144 14.88 6.60 -12.43
N GLY A 145 15.14 6.87 -11.14
CA GLY A 145 14.15 6.77 -10.08
C GLY A 145 13.59 8.15 -9.74
N ILE A 146 12.27 8.30 -9.74
CA ILE A 146 11.59 9.58 -9.48
C ILE A 146 10.68 9.42 -8.26
N ASP A 147 11.04 10.04 -7.14
CA ASP A 147 10.30 9.94 -5.88
C ASP A 147 10.61 11.12 -4.94
N PRO A 148 9.61 11.77 -4.31
CA PRO A 148 9.84 12.90 -3.41
C PRO A 148 10.62 12.54 -2.12
N SER A 149 10.60 11.27 -1.71
CA SER A 149 11.23 10.73 -0.50
C SER A 149 12.60 10.10 -0.75
N VAL A 150 13.10 10.09 -1.99
CA VAL A 150 14.35 9.41 -2.33
C VAL A 150 15.54 9.99 -1.57
N VAL A 151 16.40 9.10 -1.09
CA VAL A 151 17.66 9.43 -0.43
C VAL A 151 18.79 8.75 -1.19
N ALA A 152 19.49 9.51 -2.03
CA ALA A 152 20.60 8.98 -2.83
C ALA A 152 21.69 8.35 -1.94
N GLY A 153 22.14 7.14 -2.30
CA GLY A 153 23.14 6.38 -1.55
C GLY A 153 22.61 5.61 -0.34
N ARG A 154 21.30 5.66 -0.06
CA ARG A 154 20.66 4.87 1.00
C ARG A 154 20.81 3.37 0.78
N VAL A 155 20.58 2.92 -0.45
CA VAL A 155 20.73 1.51 -0.85
C VAL A 155 22.09 1.33 -1.52
N LYS A 156 22.87 0.35 -1.05
CA LYS A 156 24.15 -0.02 -1.65
C LYS A 156 23.93 -1.02 -2.79
N SER A 157 24.39 -0.69 -3.99
CA SER A 157 24.31 -1.59 -5.15
C SER A 157 25.46 -1.33 -6.13
N LYS A 158 25.83 -2.34 -6.92
CA LYS A 158 26.81 -2.21 -8.02
C LYS A 158 26.27 -1.43 -9.22
N ALA A 159 24.96 -1.17 -9.25
CA ALA A 159 24.31 -0.37 -10.27
C ALA A 159 24.24 1.12 -9.92
N ALA A 160 24.66 1.54 -8.72
CA ALA A 160 24.49 2.91 -8.25
C ALA A 160 25.02 3.98 -9.22
N ASP A 161 26.17 3.75 -9.85
CA ASP A 161 26.77 4.69 -10.82
C ASP A 161 25.99 4.79 -12.16
N ARG A 162 25.06 3.88 -12.41
CA ARG A 162 24.19 3.84 -13.61
C ARG A 162 22.76 4.30 -13.32
N VAL A 163 22.46 4.66 -12.08
CA VAL A 163 21.11 5.07 -11.66
C VAL A 163 21.12 6.52 -11.20
N LYS A 164 20.22 7.32 -11.79
CA LYS A 164 19.94 8.69 -11.39
C LYS A 164 18.69 8.72 -10.52
N PHE A 165 18.76 9.39 -9.37
CA PHE A 165 17.59 9.67 -8.54
C PHE A 165 17.16 11.13 -8.68
N ILE A 166 15.86 11.35 -8.82
CA ILE A 166 15.23 12.67 -8.94
C ILE A 166 14.22 12.80 -7.80
N GLN A 167 14.49 13.75 -6.90
CA GLN A 167 13.62 14.01 -5.77
C GLN A 167 12.44 14.91 -6.18
N ASP A 168 11.41 14.31 -6.76
CA ASP A 168 10.28 15.04 -7.36
C ASP A 168 9.05 14.14 -7.50
N TYR A 169 7.89 14.74 -7.75
CA TYR A 169 6.71 14.02 -8.19
C TYR A 169 6.73 13.81 -9.70
N TYR A 170 6.42 12.60 -10.16
CA TYR A 170 6.37 12.33 -11.59
C TYR A 170 5.35 13.21 -12.31
N SER A 171 5.73 13.68 -13.50
CA SER A 171 4.95 14.59 -14.33
C SER A 171 5.56 14.64 -15.74
N GLN A 172 4.89 15.30 -16.67
CA GLN A 172 5.31 15.34 -18.08
C GLN A 172 6.70 15.96 -18.31
N LYS A 173 7.22 16.76 -17.38
CA LYS A 173 8.59 17.30 -17.47
C LYS A 173 9.67 16.21 -17.45
N HIS A 174 9.32 15.02 -16.98
CA HIS A 174 10.20 13.86 -16.91
C HIS A 174 10.10 12.94 -18.14
N ALA A 175 9.34 13.33 -19.18
CA ALA A 175 9.11 12.49 -20.35
C ALA A 175 10.40 12.07 -21.09
N GLU A 176 11.47 12.85 -20.96
CA GLU A 176 12.80 12.53 -21.48
C GLU A 176 13.41 11.24 -20.88
N TYR A 177 12.93 10.80 -19.71
CA TYR A 177 13.48 9.63 -18.99
C TYR A 177 12.76 8.30 -19.25
N VAL A 178 11.66 8.29 -20.02
CA VAL A 178 10.81 7.07 -20.20
C VAL A 178 11.60 5.83 -20.67
N GLY A 179 12.72 6.01 -21.37
CA GLY A 179 13.59 4.90 -21.76
C GLY A 179 12.87 3.81 -22.54
N ASP A 180 13.16 2.56 -22.17
CA ASP A 180 12.67 1.31 -22.74
C ASP A 180 11.56 0.64 -21.89
N PHE A 181 11.43 0.99 -20.61
CA PHE A 181 10.47 0.38 -19.68
C PHE A 181 10.11 1.33 -18.54
N ILE A 182 8.83 1.37 -18.18
CA ILE A 182 8.33 2.10 -17.02
C ILE A 182 7.80 1.11 -15.98
N CYS A 183 8.28 1.18 -14.75
CA CYS A 183 7.63 0.53 -13.62
C CYS A 183 7.13 1.54 -12.58
N CYS A 184 6.09 1.16 -11.84
CA CYS A 184 5.53 1.93 -10.74
C CYS A 184 4.98 0.95 -9.70
N ARG A 185 5.56 0.92 -8.51
CA ARG A 185 5.21 -0.03 -7.46
C ARG A 185 4.74 0.72 -6.22
N HIS A 186 3.67 0.24 -5.60
CA HIS A 186 3.15 0.77 -4.34
C HIS A 186 3.06 2.31 -4.31
N THR A 187 2.51 2.90 -5.37
CA THR A 187 2.47 4.36 -5.58
C THR A 187 1.15 4.83 -6.15
N LEU A 188 0.55 4.09 -7.09
CA LEU A 188 -0.69 4.52 -7.75
C LEU A 188 -1.88 4.63 -6.77
N GLU A 189 -1.91 3.80 -5.74
CA GLU A 189 -2.88 3.84 -4.63
C GLU A 189 -2.78 5.10 -3.75
N HIS A 190 -1.63 5.78 -3.82
CA HIS A 190 -1.37 7.05 -3.13
C HIS A 190 -1.69 8.29 -3.99
N ILE A 191 -2.08 8.10 -5.25
CA ILE A 191 -2.36 9.19 -6.18
C ILE A 191 -3.86 9.34 -6.35
N HIS A 192 -4.40 10.48 -5.92
CA HIS A 192 -5.84 10.73 -6.03
C HIS A 192 -6.33 10.87 -7.48
N PRO A 193 -5.78 11.76 -8.35
CA PRO A 193 -6.25 11.91 -9.74
C PRO A 193 -5.70 10.81 -10.67
N THR A 194 -6.10 9.55 -10.44
CA THR A 194 -5.53 8.36 -11.12
C THR A 194 -5.66 8.42 -12.64
N PHE A 195 -6.81 8.87 -13.17
CA PHE A 195 -7.02 9.04 -14.61
C PHE A 195 -6.00 9.99 -15.23
N GLU A 196 -5.82 11.17 -14.67
CA GLU A 196 -4.88 12.17 -15.19
C GLU A 196 -3.42 11.74 -15.01
N PHE A 197 -3.11 10.97 -13.96
CA PHE A 197 -1.79 10.40 -13.76
C PHE A 197 -1.43 9.36 -14.84
N ILE A 198 -2.28 8.36 -15.08
CA ILE A 198 -2.02 7.36 -16.13
C ILE A 198 -2.02 8.00 -17.53
N ARG A 199 -2.86 9.01 -17.78
CA ARG A 199 -2.75 9.82 -19.01
C ARG A 199 -1.43 10.57 -19.12
N THR A 200 -0.86 11.03 -18.01
CA THR A 200 0.46 11.66 -17.99
C THR A 200 1.56 10.66 -18.34
N VAL A 201 1.49 9.44 -17.82
CA VAL A 201 2.39 8.34 -18.23
C VAL A 201 2.22 8.07 -19.73
N ARG A 202 1.00 7.91 -20.24
CA ARG A 202 0.72 7.69 -21.66
C ARG A 202 1.30 8.80 -22.55
N ARG A 203 1.09 10.07 -22.17
CA ARG A 203 1.62 11.24 -22.91
C ARG A 203 3.14 11.29 -22.90
N SER A 204 3.77 10.90 -21.80
CA SER A 204 5.23 10.87 -21.67
C SER A 204 5.86 9.85 -22.62
N ILE A 205 5.17 8.72 -22.86
CA ILE A 205 5.60 7.71 -23.84
C ILE A 205 5.51 8.25 -25.28
N GLY A 206 4.50 9.07 -25.60
CA GLY A 206 4.31 9.60 -26.95
C GLY A 206 3.94 8.52 -27.95
N ASP A 207 4.52 8.54 -29.15
CA ASP A 207 4.18 7.60 -30.23
C ASP A 207 4.93 6.26 -30.16
N ARG A 208 5.73 6.04 -29.12
CA ARG A 208 6.51 4.81 -28.92
C ARG A 208 5.61 3.66 -28.46
N ALA A 209 5.06 2.92 -29.41
CA ALA A 209 4.09 1.84 -29.17
C ALA A 209 4.66 0.60 -28.43
N ASN A 210 5.99 0.47 -28.38
CA ASN A 210 6.70 -0.71 -27.91
C ASN A 210 7.30 -0.56 -26.51
N ILE A 211 6.87 0.44 -25.72
CA ILE A 211 7.38 0.69 -24.36
C ILE A 211 6.41 0.06 -23.36
N PRO A 212 6.75 -1.09 -22.75
CA PRO A 212 5.93 -1.70 -21.72
C PRO A 212 5.88 -0.82 -20.47
N VAL A 213 4.69 -0.81 -19.86
CA VAL A 213 4.48 -0.27 -18.52
C VAL A 213 4.06 -1.40 -17.59
N PHE A 214 4.62 -1.39 -16.38
CA PHE A 214 4.33 -2.35 -15.33
C PHE A 214 3.92 -1.60 -14.06
N PHE A 215 2.78 -1.96 -13.49
CA PHE A 215 2.35 -1.42 -12.21
C PHE A 215 2.04 -2.53 -11.22
N GLU A 216 2.44 -2.32 -9.97
CA GLU A 216 2.16 -3.18 -8.81
C GLU A 216 1.43 -2.37 -7.74
N ILE A 217 0.22 -2.79 -7.38
CA ILE A 217 -0.68 -2.05 -6.47
C ILE A 217 -1.42 -3.05 -5.56
N PRO A 218 -1.82 -2.70 -4.33
CA PRO A 218 -2.68 -3.55 -3.50
C PRO A 218 -4.00 -3.96 -4.17
N ASP A 219 -4.40 -5.23 -3.99
CA ASP A 219 -5.69 -5.76 -4.46
C ASP A 219 -6.81 -5.47 -3.46
N THR A 220 -7.69 -4.53 -3.82
CA THR A 220 -8.84 -4.12 -3.02
C THR A 220 -9.91 -5.20 -2.91
N THR A 221 -9.90 -6.23 -3.77
CA THR A 221 -10.84 -7.35 -3.60
C THR A 221 -10.65 -8.04 -2.24
N ARG A 222 -9.44 -8.01 -1.66
CA ARG A 222 -9.18 -8.47 -0.28
C ARG A 222 -9.88 -7.62 0.77
N VAL A 223 -9.82 -6.29 0.61
CA VAL A 223 -10.53 -5.36 1.50
C VAL A 223 -12.01 -5.70 1.53
N LEU A 224 -12.60 -5.95 0.35
CA LEU A 224 -14.04 -6.15 0.24
C LEU A 224 -14.49 -7.56 0.64
N ARG A 225 -13.77 -8.60 0.21
CA ARG A 225 -14.15 -10.01 0.42
C ARG A 225 -13.67 -10.57 1.75
N ASP A 226 -12.44 -10.25 2.15
CA ASP A 226 -11.83 -10.76 3.38
C ASP A 226 -12.04 -9.80 4.56
N MET A 227 -12.62 -8.62 4.30
CA MET A 227 -12.76 -7.53 5.26
C MET A 227 -11.40 -7.11 5.84
N ALA A 228 -10.38 -7.09 5.00
CA ALA A 228 -9.01 -6.65 5.33
C ALA A 228 -8.98 -5.13 5.60
N PHE A 229 -9.57 -4.72 6.71
CA PHE A 229 -9.76 -3.31 7.09
C PHE A 229 -8.44 -2.61 7.40
N GLU A 230 -7.40 -3.37 7.74
CA GLU A 230 -6.04 -2.89 7.91
C GLU A 230 -5.43 -2.33 6.61
N ASP A 231 -6.03 -2.58 5.45
CA ASP A 231 -5.65 -1.93 4.19
C ASP A 231 -6.35 -0.60 3.93
N ILE A 232 -7.19 -0.14 4.88
CA ILE A 232 -7.88 1.15 4.82
C ILE A 232 -7.18 2.13 5.76
N TYR A 233 -6.38 3.03 5.18
CA TYR A 233 -5.71 4.11 5.89
C TYR A 233 -5.61 5.36 5.02
N TYR A 234 -5.30 6.51 5.64
CA TYR A 234 -5.47 7.82 5.00
C TYR A 234 -4.68 7.99 3.69
N GLU A 235 -3.44 7.49 3.66
CA GLU A 235 -2.55 7.60 2.49
C GLU A 235 -3.02 6.77 1.29
N HIS A 236 -3.78 5.69 1.52
CA HIS A 236 -4.47 4.98 0.45
C HIS A 236 -5.74 5.74 0.09
N CYS A 237 -5.60 6.61 -0.91
CA CYS A 237 -6.72 7.38 -1.43
C CYS A 237 -7.40 6.70 -2.62
N SER A 238 -6.71 5.76 -3.26
CA SER A 238 -7.13 5.09 -4.49
C SER A 238 -7.07 3.57 -4.32
N TYR A 239 -8.21 2.89 -4.51
CA TYR A 239 -8.38 1.47 -4.23
C TYR A 239 -8.75 0.72 -5.52
N PHE A 240 -7.85 -0.18 -5.95
CA PHE A 240 -7.95 -0.88 -7.22
C PHE A 240 -8.34 -2.35 -7.07
N THR A 241 -9.22 -2.78 -7.95
CA THR A 241 -9.56 -4.18 -8.26
C THR A 241 -9.04 -4.52 -9.65
N PRO A 242 -8.93 -5.81 -10.02
CA PRO A 242 -8.52 -6.20 -11.37
C PRO A 242 -9.29 -5.45 -12.48
N GLY A 243 -10.62 -5.40 -12.37
CA GLY A 243 -11.46 -4.73 -13.35
C GLY A 243 -11.31 -3.21 -13.37
N SER A 244 -11.27 -2.55 -12.20
CA SER A 244 -11.16 -1.08 -12.17
C SER A 244 -9.80 -0.58 -12.66
N LEU A 245 -8.72 -1.33 -12.37
CA LEU A 245 -7.37 -1.07 -12.87
C LEU A 245 -7.28 -1.27 -14.39
N ALA A 246 -7.77 -2.39 -14.90
CA ALA A 246 -7.74 -2.67 -16.34
C ALA A 246 -8.57 -1.67 -17.14
N ARG A 247 -9.76 -1.29 -16.64
CA ARG A 247 -10.60 -0.24 -17.23
C ARG A 247 -9.91 1.12 -17.24
N LEU A 248 -9.18 1.48 -16.17
CA LEU A 248 -8.37 2.70 -16.12
C LEU A 248 -7.33 2.71 -17.25
N PHE A 249 -6.51 1.66 -17.34
CA PHE A 249 -5.45 1.57 -18.35
C PHE A 249 -5.99 1.61 -19.77
N ARG A 250 -7.04 0.84 -20.07
CA ARG A 250 -7.73 0.91 -21.37
C ARG A 250 -8.23 2.31 -21.68
N SER A 251 -8.92 2.96 -20.74
CA SER A 251 -9.43 4.32 -20.94
C SER A 251 -8.33 5.37 -21.17
N CYS A 252 -7.09 5.07 -20.76
CA CYS A 252 -5.93 5.95 -20.90
C CYS A 252 -5.05 5.62 -22.11
N GLY A 253 -5.51 4.79 -23.05
CA GLY A 253 -4.77 4.50 -24.29
C GLY A 253 -3.73 3.40 -24.16
N PHE A 254 -3.98 2.42 -23.30
CA PHE A 254 -3.17 1.23 -23.15
C PHE A 254 -3.97 -0.04 -23.48
N GLU A 255 -3.28 -1.04 -24.03
CA GLU A 255 -3.76 -2.42 -24.12
C GLU A 255 -3.20 -3.19 -22.93
N VAL A 256 -4.07 -3.87 -22.18
CA VAL A 256 -3.65 -4.70 -21.03
C VAL A 256 -3.17 -6.05 -21.57
N THR A 257 -1.87 -6.27 -21.51
CA THR A 257 -1.23 -7.48 -22.04
C THR A 257 -1.27 -8.63 -21.04
N ASP A 258 -1.20 -8.31 -19.75
CA ASP A 258 -1.27 -9.28 -18.66
C ASP A 258 -1.82 -8.61 -17.39
N LEU A 259 -2.52 -9.39 -16.56
CA LEU A 259 -3.07 -8.93 -15.28
C LEU A 259 -3.17 -10.11 -14.32
N TYR A 260 -2.35 -10.12 -13.28
CA TYR A 260 -2.27 -11.25 -12.37
C TYR A 260 -2.07 -10.80 -10.92
N ARG A 261 -2.21 -11.75 -10.00
CA ARG A 261 -1.93 -11.57 -8.58
C ARG A 261 -0.59 -12.20 -8.23
N ASP A 262 0.15 -11.57 -7.35
CA ASP A 262 1.38 -12.12 -6.78
C ASP A 262 1.48 -11.73 -5.29
N TYR A 263 2.54 -12.18 -4.61
CA TYR A 263 2.79 -11.93 -3.20
C TYR A 263 1.59 -12.36 -2.31
N GLY A 264 1.25 -13.64 -2.37
CA GLY A 264 0.14 -14.23 -1.59
C GLY A 264 -1.22 -13.58 -1.92
N ASP A 265 -1.43 -13.28 -3.19
CA ASP A 265 -2.61 -12.63 -3.74
C ASP A 265 -2.90 -11.22 -3.19
N GLN A 266 -1.89 -10.54 -2.63
CA GLN A 266 -2.05 -9.20 -2.07
C GLN A 266 -1.88 -8.08 -3.08
N TYR A 267 -1.12 -8.32 -4.15
CA TYR A 267 -0.78 -7.30 -5.13
C TYR A 267 -1.31 -7.67 -6.51
N LEU A 268 -1.92 -6.68 -7.16
CA LEU A 268 -2.25 -6.69 -8.58
C LEU A 268 -1.02 -6.26 -9.38
N MET A 269 -0.65 -7.09 -10.34
CA MET A 269 0.37 -6.83 -11.33
C MET A 269 -0.32 -6.56 -12.67
N ILE A 270 -0.24 -5.33 -13.16
CA ILE A 270 -0.75 -4.99 -14.49
C ILE A 270 0.42 -4.68 -15.43
N GLU A 271 0.38 -5.34 -16.57
CA GLU A 271 1.29 -5.12 -17.67
C GLU A 271 0.52 -4.59 -18.87
N ALA A 272 1.04 -3.56 -19.50
CA ALA A 272 0.36 -2.92 -20.61
C ALA A 272 1.30 -2.30 -21.64
N LEU A 273 0.78 -2.17 -22.86
CA LEU A 273 1.45 -1.49 -23.97
C LEU A 273 0.62 -0.29 -24.45
N PRO A 274 1.27 0.82 -24.80
CA PRO A 274 0.59 1.98 -25.38
C PRO A 274 0.01 1.64 -26.75
N VAL A 275 -1.25 2.00 -26.97
CA VAL A 275 -1.95 1.82 -28.25
C VAL A 275 -2.67 3.10 -28.64
N ALA A 276 -3.00 3.23 -29.94
CA ALA A 276 -3.81 4.33 -30.43
C ALA A 276 -5.31 4.11 -30.12
N ILE A 277 -5.76 2.87 -30.26
CA ILE A 277 -7.14 2.45 -30.01
C ILE A 277 -7.07 1.19 -29.13
N PRO A 278 -7.43 1.29 -27.84
CA PRO A 278 -7.57 0.14 -26.94
C PRO A 278 -8.60 -0.86 -27.45
N SER A 279 -8.36 -2.15 -27.25
CA SER A 279 -9.39 -3.16 -27.50
C SER A 279 -10.39 -3.26 -26.33
N ASP A 280 -11.53 -3.89 -26.59
CA ASP A 280 -12.49 -4.27 -25.54
C ASP A 280 -12.14 -5.62 -24.89
N LYS A 281 -10.88 -6.08 -25.01
CA LYS A 281 -10.45 -7.34 -24.41
C LYS A 281 -10.50 -7.23 -22.89
N ILE A 282 -11.24 -8.15 -22.30
CA ILE A 282 -11.38 -8.31 -20.85
C ILE A 282 -10.46 -9.46 -20.43
N HIS A 283 -9.54 -9.17 -19.51
CA HIS A 283 -8.70 -10.19 -18.90
C HIS A 283 -9.53 -11.09 -17.98
N PRO A 284 -9.30 -12.42 -17.91
CA PRO A 284 -10.09 -13.34 -17.08
C PRO A 284 -10.15 -13.01 -15.58
N LEU A 285 -9.18 -12.24 -15.08
CA LEU A 285 -9.16 -11.81 -13.68
C LEU A 285 -10.12 -10.64 -13.40
N GLU A 286 -10.57 -9.93 -14.43
CA GLU A 286 -11.45 -8.75 -14.26
C GLU A 286 -12.84 -9.16 -13.78
N GLU A 287 -13.25 -8.59 -12.65
CA GLU A 287 -14.62 -8.67 -12.17
C GLU A 287 -15.56 -7.72 -12.95
N THR A 288 -16.83 -8.13 -13.06
CA THR A 288 -17.90 -7.28 -13.61
C THR A 288 -18.29 -6.18 -12.62
N LEU A 289 -18.99 -5.15 -13.10
CA LEU A 289 -19.50 -4.08 -12.24
C LEU A 289 -20.54 -4.60 -11.23
N GLU A 290 -21.34 -5.59 -11.63
CA GLU A 290 -22.30 -6.26 -10.76
C GLU A 290 -21.61 -7.02 -9.62
N GLN A 291 -20.59 -7.82 -9.94
CA GLN A 291 -19.78 -8.52 -8.94
C GLN A 291 -19.12 -7.55 -7.96
N MET A 292 -18.56 -6.45 -8.48
CA MET A 292 -17.97 -5.41 -7.64
C MET A 292 -19.00 -4.76 -6.71
N LYS A 293 -20.23 -4.50 -7.20
CA LYS A 293 -21.31 -3.96 -6.38
C LYS A 293 -21.73 -4.94 -5.26
N GLU A 294 -21.77 -6.24 -5.56
CA GLU A 294 -22.04 -7.30 -4.58
C GLU A 294 -20.94 -7.35 -3.50
N ASP A 295 -19.66 -7.29 -3.90
CA ASP A 295 -18.51 -7.26 -2.98
C ASP A 295 -18.56 -6.04 -2.05
N VAL A 296 -18.89 -4.85 -2.56
CA VAL A 296 -19.07 -3.63 -1.74
C VAL A 296 -20.21 -3.78 -0.74
N GLN A 297 -21.35 -4.34 -1.16
CA GLN A 297 -22.49 -4.57 -0.27
C GLN A 297 -22.16 -5.62 0.81
N TYR A 298 -21.44 -6.68 0.43
CA TYR A 298 -20.97 -7.69 1.35
C TYR A 298 -20.06 -7.08 2.42
N PHE A 299 -19.07 -6.28 2.01
CA PHE A 299 -18.19 -5.57 2.94
C PHE A 299 -18.97 -4.68 3.91
N ALA A 300 -19.82 -3.79 3.39
CA ALA A 300 -20.59 -2.84 4.19
C ALA A 300 -21.48 -3.53 5.23
N THR A 301 -22.03 -4.70 4.89
CA THR A 301 -22.88 -5.50 5.78
C THR A 301 -22.08 -6.22 6.87
N ASN A 302 -20.90 -6.75 6.54
CA ASN A 302 -20.20 -7.71 7.40
C ASN A 302 -19.03 -7.11 8.20
N ILE A 303 -18.43 -6.00 7.75
CA ILE A 303 -17.22 -5.44 8.36
C ILE A 303 -17.37 -5.17 9.85
N LYS A 304 -18.54 -4.71 10.29
CA LYS A 304 -18.80 -4.43 11.70
C LYS A 304 -18.56 -5.67 12.58
N ASN A 305 -18.98 -6.85 12.13
CA ASN A 305 -18.81 -8.09 12.91
C ASN A 305 -17.32 -8.45 13.03
N LYS A 306 -16.54 -8.31 11.94
CA LYS A 306 -15.09 -8.55 11.96
C LYS A 306 -14.38 -7.61 12.93
N LEU A 307 -14.73 -6.32 12.93
CA LEU A 307 -14.17 -5.33 13.86
C LEU A 307 -14.53 -5.64 15.33
N GLU A 308 -15.78 -5.99 15.61
CA GLU A 308 -16.21 -6.32 16.97
C GLU A 308 -15.56 -7.61 17.50
N THR A 309 -15.39 -8.64 16.65
CA THR A 309 -14.64 -9.86 17.01
C THR A 309 -13.21 -9.54 17.43
N TRP A 310 -12.51 -8.68 16.67
CA TRP A 310 -11.14 -8.27 17.04
C TRP A 310 -11.08 -7.50 18.36
N LYS A 311 -12.02 -6.58 18.60
CA LYS A 311 -12.10 -5.87 19.88
C LYS A 311 -12.33 -6.83 21.05
N GLN A 312 -13.28 -7.75 20.91
CA GLN A 312 -13.60 -8.75 21.94
C GLN A 312 -12.40 -9.65 22.24
N ASN A 313 -11.67 -10.10 21.22
CA ASN A 313 -10.45 -10.90 21.41
C ASN A 313 -9.39 -10.12 22.21
N LEU A 314 -9.13 -8.86 21.85
CA LEU A 314 -8.15 -8.01 22.55
C LEU A 314 -8.57 -7.72 24.00
N GLU A 315 -9.87 -7.49 24.23
CA GLU A 315 -10.42 -7.33 25.59
C GLU A 315 -10.28 -8.60 26.42
N GLN A 316 -10.57 -9.76 25.83
CA GLN A 316 -10.42 -11.05 26.48
C GLN A 316 -8.96 -11.33 26.86
N TRP A 317 -8.02 -11.13 25.94
CA TRP A 317 -6.60 -11.36 26.20
C TRP A 317 -6.09 -10.43 27.30
N GLN A 318 -6.49 -9.15 27.29
CA GLN A 318 -6.14 -8.23 28.38
C GLN A 318 -6.74 -8.67 29.72
N ALA A 319 -8.01 -9.10 29.75
CA ALA A 319 -8.67 -9.56 30.98
C ALA A 319 -8.02 -10.83 31.54
N GLN A 320 -7.41 -11.65 30.70
CA GLN A 320 -6.62 -12.82 31.07
C GLN A 320 -5.17 -12.49 31.47
N GLY A 321 -4.78 -11.21 31.42
CA GLY A 321 -3.41 -10.77 31.71
C GLY A 321 -2.38 -11.15 30.64
N GLN A 322 -2.83 -11.51 29.44
CA GLN A 322 -1.93 -11.89 28.34
C GLN A 322 -1.20 -10.66 27.78
N ARG A 323 0.10 -10.83 27.53
CA ARG A 323 0.96 -9.85 26.87
C ARG A 323 0.81 -10.01 25.36
N VAL A 324 0.26 -8.98 24.72
CA VAL A 324 0.02 -8.96 23.28
C VAL A 324 0.87 -7.87 22.64
N VAL A 325 1.58 -8.23 21.57
CA VAL A 325 2.34 -7.30 20.73
C VAL A 325 1.89 -7.41 19.27
N VAL A 326 2.15 -6.37 18.49
CA VAL A 326 1.96 -6.37 17.03
C VAL A 326 3.32 -6.45 16.35
N TRP A 327 3.45 -7.30 15.32
CA TRP A 327 4.64 -7.38 14.49
C TRP A 327 4.39 -6.78 13.11
N GLY A 328 5.28 -5.86 12.73
CA GLY A 328 5.20 -4.98 11.58
C GLY A 328 4.58 -3.65 11.98
N SER A 329 5.33 -2.56 11.83
CA SER A 329 4.92 -1.20 12.22
C SER A 329 4.46 -0.33 11.05
N GLY A 330 4.28 -0.92 9.86
CA GLY A 330 3.81 -0.23 8.66
C GLY A 330 2.34 0.18 8.72
N SER A 331 1.80 0.64 7.59
CA SER A 331 0.44 1.22 7.52
C SER A 331 -0.68 0.31 8.00
N LYS A 332 -0.58 -1.02 7.76
CA LYS A 332 -1.54 -1.99 8.29
C LYS A 332 -1.64 -1.97 9.83
N CYS A 333 -0.50 -1.81 10.51
CA CYS A 333 -0.48 -1.69 11.97
C CYS A 333 -1.16 -0.41 12.45
N VAL A 334 -0.88 0.72 11.78
CA VAL A 334 -1.52 2.00 12.10
C VAL A 334 -3.03 1.88 11.94
N ALA A 335 -3.50 1.37 10.79
CA ALA A 335 -4.91 1.13 10.51
C ALA A 335 -5.56 0.19 11.54
N PHE A 336 -4.90 -0.92 11.89
CA PHE A 336 -5.37 -1.87 12.89
C PHE A 336 -5.60 -1.19 14.24
N LEU A 337 -4.60 -0.44 14.72
CA LEU A 337 -4.63 0.20 16.04
C LEU A 337 -5.66 1.35 16.10
N THR A 338 -5.74 2.17 15.04
CA THR A 338 -6.64 3.34 15.02
C THR A 338 -8.08 2.94 14.78
N THR A 339 -8.33 1.99 13.86
CA THR A 339 -9.68 1.55 13.52
C THR A 339 -10.32 0.81 14.68
N LEU A 340 -9.60 -0.07 15.38
CA LEU A 340 -10.20 -0.80 16.50
C LEU A 340 -10.37 0.05 17.76
N ASN A 341 -9.67 1.18 17.86
CA ASN A 341 -9.57 2.01 19.07
C ASN A 341 -9.11 1.19 20.29
N THR A 342 -8.12 0.31 20.08
CA THR A 342 -7.57 -0.64 21.07
C THR A 342 -6.09 -0.40 21.35
N ILE A 343 -5.64 0.84 21.15
CA ILE A 343 -4.25 1.27 21.35
C ILE A 343 -3.74 0.94 22.76
N ASP A 344 -4.61 1.05 23.77
CA ASP A 344 -4.31 0.72 25.18
C ASP A 344 -4.18 -0.79 25.44
N LYS A 345 -4.65 -1.65 24.53
CA LYS A 345 -4.61 -3.11 24.63
C LYS A 345 -3.33 -3.72 24.07
N ILE A 346 -2.64 -3.00 23.17
CA ILE A 346 -1.36 -3.44 22.58
C ILE A 346 -0.21 -2.70 23.25
N GLN A 347 0.72 -3.43 23.88
CA GLN A 347 1.79 -2.79 24.66
C GLN A 347 2.91 -2.25 23.77
N TYR A 348 3.37 -3.06 22.82
CA TYR A 348 4.51 -2.76 21.98
C TYR A 348 4.26 -3.15 20.53
N VAL A 349 4.92 -2.43 19.62
CA VAL A 349 4.99 -2.77 18.20
C VAL A 349 6.42 -3.16 17.87
N ILE A 350 6.58 -4.27 17.18
CA ILE A 350 7.87 -4.86 16.82
C ILE A 350 8.09 -4.69 15.33
N ASP A 351 9.30 -4.33 14.92
CA ASP A 351 9.65 -4.25 13.50
C ASP A 351 11.07 -4.75 13.26
N ILE A 352 11.29 -5.41 12.13
CA ILE A 352 12.62 -5.92 11.74
C ILE A 352 13.51 -4.82 11.15
N ASN A 353 12.92 -3.73 10.63
CA ASN A 353 13.66 -2.64 10.03
C ASN A 353 14.33 -1.80 11.13
N PRO A 354 15.68 -1.81 11.24
CA PRO A 354 16.40 -1.11 12.29
C PRO A 354 16.26 0.41 12.24
N HIS A 355 15.89 0.98 11.09
CA HIS A 355 15.66 2.42 10.96
C HIS A 355 14.38 2.89 11.65
N ARG A 356 13.49 1.96 12.01
CA ARG A 356 12.25 2.24 12.73
C ARG A 356 12.41 2.14 14.25
N HIS A 357 13.47 1.50 14.75
CA HIS A 357 13.64 1.24 16.19
C HIS A 357 13.79 2.53 16.99
N GLY A 358 13.09 2.61 18.14
CA GLY A 358 13.08 3.77 19.02
C GLY A 358 12.28 4.97 18.48
N LYS A 359 11.60 4.81 17.33
CA LYS A 359 10.67 5.80 16.77
C LYS A 359 9.25 5.54 17.22
N PHE A 360 8.37 6.50 17.01
CA PHE A 360 6.98 6.46 17.45
C PHE A 360 6.01 6.49 16.28
N ILE A 361 4.95 5.69 16.37
CA ILE A 361 3.91 5.58 15.35
C ILE A 361 3.00 6.83 15.36
N PRO A 362 2.85 7.54 14.23
CA PRO A 362 1.97 8.71 14.12
C PRO A 362 0.52 8.44 14.56
N GLY A 363 -0.05 9.38 15.31
CA GLY A 363 -1.38 9.37 15.92
C GLY A 363 -1.66 8.27 16.96
N VAL A 364 -0.73 7.33 17.15
CA VAL A 364 -0.84 6.23 18.12
C VAL A 364 0.13 6.43 19.29
N GLY A 365 1.31 7.01 19.06
CA GLY A 365 2.30 7.26 20.10
C GLY A 365 2.97 6.00 20.67
N LYS A 366 2.90 4.88 19.96
CA LYS A 366 3.57 3.63 20.34
C LYS A 366 5.00 3.61 19.84
N GLU A 367 5.92 3.28 20.73
CA GLU A 367 7.33 3.09 20.38
C GLU A 367 7.50 1.78 19.62
N ILE A 368 8.32 1.83 18.57
CA ILE A 368 8.69 0.67 17.76
C ILE A 368 9.96 0.04 18.37
N LYS A 369 9.87 -1.23 18.77
CA LYS A 369 10.96 -2.01 19.36
C LYS A 369 11.57 -2.98 18.35
N SER A 370 12.82 -3.37 18.60
CA SER A 370 13.48 -4.42 17.84
C SER A 370 12.96 -5.80 18.22
N PRO A 371 13.14 -6.84 17.39
CA PRO A 371 12.77 -8.21 17.74
C PRO A 371 13.47 -8.73 19.00
N GLU A 372 14.71 -8.32 19.26
CA GLU A 372 15.51 -8.75 20.42
C GLU A 372 14.86 -8.40 21.75
N PHE A 373 14.07 -7.32 21.80
CA PHE A 373 13.29 -6.93 22.98
C PHE A 373 12.39 -8.08 23.48
N LEU A 374 11.90 -8.92 22.57
CA LEU A 374 11.00 -10.03 22.92
C LEU A 374 11.67 -11.15 23.70
N LYS A 375 13.00 -11.26 23.69
CA LYS A 375 13.73 -12.26 24.49
C LYS A 375 13.48 -12.09 25.99
N GLU A 376 13.44 -10.85 26.43
CA GLU A 376 13.12 -10.48 27.81
C GLU A 376 11.61 -10.36 28.02
N TYR A 377 10.91 -9.71 27.08
CA TYR A 377 9.49 -9.41 27.23
C TYR A 377 8.58 -10.65 27.14
N GLN A 378 8.95 -11.69 26.38
CA GLN A 378 8.25 -12.98 26.23
C GLN A 378 6.71 -12.83 26.09
N PRO A 379 6.20 -12.28 24.98
CA PRO A 379 4.77 -12.07 24.79
C PRO A 379 4.04 -13.42 24.74
N ASP A 380 2.78 -13.43 25.17
CA ASP A 380 1.90 -14.61 25.01
C ASP A 380 1.40 -14.71 23.56
N ARG A 381 1.21 -13.56 22.90
CA ARG A 381 0.69 -13.45 21.54
C ARG A 381 1.44 -12.40 20.73
N VAL A 382 1.74 -12.73 19.48
CA VAL A 382 2.26 -11.82 18.46
C VAL A 382 1.24 -11.76 17.33
N ILE A 383 0.58 -10.60 17.16
CA ILE A 383 -0.30 -10.36 16.02
C ILE A 383 0.56 -10.03 14.81
N VAL A 384 0.47 -10.85 13.77
CA VAL A 384 1.25 -10.70 12.54
C VAL A 384 0.40 -9.97 11.50
N MET A 385 0.79 -8.74 11.15
CA MET A 385 0.00 -7.86 10.26
C MET A 385 -0.12 -8.37 8.82
N ASN A 386 0.68 -9.36 8.43
CA ASN A 386 0.57 -9.99 7.13
C ASN A 386 0.97 -11.48 7.24
N PRO A 387 0.04 -12.42 6.97
CA PRO A 387 0.26 -13.85 7.17
C PRO A 387 1.40 -14.45 6.33
N ILE A 388 1.81 -13.79 5.23
CA ILE A 388 2.96 -14.21 4.41
C ILE A 388 4.24 -14.29 5.25
N TYR A 389 4.36 -13.43 6.27
CA TYR A 389 5.56 -13.38 7.11
C TYR A 389 5.50 -14.35 8.30
N CYS A 390 4.43 -15.14 8.49
CA CYS A 390 4.30 -16.02 9.65
C CYS A 390 5.47 -17.01 9.79
N ASP A 391 5.92 -17.61 8.67
CA ASP A 391 7.01 -18.57 8.70
C ASP A 391 8.35 -17.88 9.06
N GLU A 392 8.65 -16.73 8.44
CA GLU A 392 9.84 -15.93 8.72
C GLU A 392 9.88 -15.47 10.19
N ILE A 393 8.75 -14.92 10.67
CA ILE A 393 8.63 -14.41 12.04
C ILE A 393 8.70 -15.56 13.04
N GLY A 394 8.01 -16.67 12.77
CA GLY A 394 8.02 -17.86 13.62
C GLY A 394 9.42 -18.46 13.75
N GLN A 395 10.16 -18.56 12.65
CA GLN A 395 11.55 -19.02 12.68
C GLN A 395 12.42 -18.08 13.53
N MET A 396 12.33 -16.76 13.30
CA MET A 396 13.11 -15.77 14.06
C MET A 396 12.81 -15.83 15.56
N LEU A 397 11.54 -15.92 15.95
CA LEU A 397 11.13 -16.04 17.36
C LEU A 397 11.66 -17.32 18.00
N ASN A 398 11.57 -18.45 17.29
CA ASN A 398 12.09 -19.73 17.77
C ASN A 398 13.62 -19.69 17.99
N GLU A 399 14.37 -19.12 17.05
CA GLU A 399 15.83 -18.94 17.17
C GLU A 399 16.21 -18.02 18.34
N MET A 400 15.36 -17.05 18.67
CA MET A 400 15.53 -16.18 19.83
C MET A 400 15.07 -16.81 21.16
N GLY A 401 14.47 -18.00 21.14
CA GLY A 401 13.90 -18.65 22.33
C GLY A 401 12.65 -17.95 22.88
N VAL A 402 11.87 -17.31 22.01
CA VAL A 402 10.60 -16.66 22.38
C VAL A 402 9.45 -17.64 22.15
N VAL A 403 8.77 -18.03 23.23
CA VAL A 403 7.60 -18.92 23.17
C VAL A 403 6.34 -18.08 23.16
N THR A 404 5.65 -18.03 22.02
CA THR A 404 4.45 -17.20 21.80
C THR A 404 3.51 -17.86 20.81
N GLU A 405 2.23 -17.50 20.85
CA GLU A 405 1.29 -17.81 19.77
C GLU A 405 1.36 -16.74 18.68
N LEU A 406 1.51 -17.14 17.41
CA LEU A 406 1.35 -16.25 16.27
C LEU A 406 -0.13 -16.14 15.90
N VAL A 407 -0.63 -14.91 15.81
CA VAL A 407 -2.00 -14.61 15.41
C VAL A 407 -1.95 -13.85 14.08
N PRO A 408 -2.06 -14.53 12.93
CA PRO A 408 -2.16 -13.83 11.64
C PRO A 408 -3.45 -13.01 11.57
N LEU A 409 -3.36 -11.83 10.98
CA LEU A 409 -4.50 -10.96 10.71
C LEU A 409 -5.35 -11.44 9.52
#